data_AF-A0A6V8KDU5-F1
#
_entry.id   AF-A0A6V8KDU5-F1
#
_cell.length_a   1.000
_cell.length_b   1.000
_cell.length_c   1.000
_cell.angle_alpha   90.00
_cell.angle_beta   90.00
_cell.angle_gamma   90.00
#
_symmetry.space_group_name_H-M   'P 1'
#
loop_
_entity.id
_entity.type
_entity.pdbx_description
1 polymer ?
#
loop_
_entity_poly.entity_id
_entity_poly.type
_entity_poly.pdbx_seq_one_letter_code
_entity_poly.pdbx_strand_id
1 'polypeptide(L)'
;MERDVFAARLDASAEAAWTFARSLVREDLPSRLVFRVRLNQSYDGHPRRPGERRYPGDGAADRAAALRRCDAATAVGELWRDGRVPEWVNVAVVGETGDATVVELVCCGRFTGDDAHLYHLREGRAPFHVLGPALPPLHDGSPFSIHTRSECWDRADLDHLARVAANVWSFVLMTGDFDGDQLRALPHLPNVALFEHRACSLGPGAMSAFARLPKLARLHLRLATPTGFRVSAADQRLDTLTSMTIAGLPPRPWGFDALATLAPGLTRVELTAAQTLWLDGGFGPSVRDIGLGAATVAGKTRLPERFDHLSVRLGQGTDEQVAALLESVAGLRTLSLRGTPVSDAILPLLERYELSHLDLVDTAVTWAALSRFRAAHPATDLLPRERPYTRDDLTIIAR
;
A
#
# COMPACT_ATOMS: atom_id res chain seq x y z
N MET A 1 -6.92 25.34 20.32
CA MET A 1 -6.73 26.38 19.28
C MET A 1 -8.04 26.90 18.67
N GLU A 2 -8.17 28.22 18.58
CA GLU A 2 -9.29 28.91 17.90
C GLU A 2 -9.34 28.64 16.39
N ARG A 3 -10.56 28.64 15.82
CA ARG A 3 -10.78 28.30 14.40
C ARG A 3 -10.04 29.23 13.45
N ASP A 4 -10.07 30.53 13.70
CA ASP A 4 -9.45 31.54 12.83
C ASP A 4 -7.92 31.43 12.84
N VAL A 5 -7.33 31.09 14.00
CA VAL A 5 -5.90 30.81 14.12
C VAL A 5 -5.52 29.58 13.32
N PHE A 6 -6.33 28.52 13.38
CA PHE A 6 -6.11 27.32 12.59
C PHE A 6 -6.20 27.59 11.08
N ALA A 7 -7.20 28.36 10.65
CA ALA A 7 -7.38 28.76 9.25
C ALA A 7 -6.18 29.58 8.74
N ALA A 8 -5.75 30.60 9.48
CA ALA A 8 -4.59 31.41 9.11
C ALA A 8 -3.30 30.57 9.00
N ARG A 9 -3.13 29.57 9.88
CA ARG A 9 -1.99 28.63 9.81
C ARG A 9 -2.08 27.68 8.62
N LEU A 10 -3.28 27.25 8.23
CA LEU A 10 -3.47 26.45 7.01
C LEU A 10 -3.04 27.26 5.79
N ASP A 11 -3.54 28.49 5.66
CA ASP A 11 -3.24 29.36 4.52
C ASP A 11 -1.73 29.62 4.40
N ALA A 12 -1.07 30.01 5.50
CA ALA A 12 0.39 30.22 5.52
C ALA A 12 1.17 28.94 5.18
N SER A 13 0.69 27.77 5.59
CA SER A 13 1.33 26.49 5.28
C SER A 13 1.14 26.09 3.82
N ALA A 14 -0.03 26.34 3.25
CA ALA A 14 -0.33 26.09 1.85
C ALA A 14 0.47 27.00 0.92
N GLU A 15 0.60 28.29 1.26
CA GLU A 15 1.44 29.25 0.53
C GLU A 15 2.92 28.86 0.57
N ALA A 16 3.41 28.43 1.74
CA ALA A 16 4.78 27.93 1.88
C ALA A 16 5.02 26.66 1.05
N ALA A 17 4.07 25.72 1.04
CA ALA A 17 4.14 24.51 0.22
C ALA A 17 4.15 24.84 -1.27
N TRP A 18 3.30 25.78 -1.71
CA TRP A 18 3.25 26.26 -3.08
C TRP A 18 4.56 26.92 -3.51
N THR A 19 5.08 27.84 -2.70
CA THR A 19 6.36 28.51 -2.96
C THR A 19 7.51 27.51 -3.08
N PHE A 20 7.55 26.52 -2.17
CA PHE A 20 8.58 25.49 -2.21
C PHE A 20 8.43 24.59 -3.44
N ALA A 21 7.21 24.19 -3.82
CA ALA A 21 7.00 23.37 -5.00
C ALA A 21 7.45 24.09 -6.29
N ARG A 22 7.17 25.40 -6.42
CA ARG A 22 7.58 26.20 -7.59
C ARG A 22 9.09 26.26 -7.81
N SER A 23 9.90 26.09 -6.76
CA SER A 23 11.35 26.04 -6.94
C SER A 23 11.87 24.67 -7.41
N LEU A 24 11.02 23.63 -7.37
CA LEU A 24 11.38 22.25 -7.68
C LEU A 24 10.73 21.70 -8.95
N VAL A 25 9.61 22.28 -9.39
CA VAL A 25 8.85 21.75 -10.54
C VAL A 25 9.01 22.61 -11.80
N ARG A 26 8.79 21.99 -12.96
CA ARG A 26 8.88 22.65 -14.28
C ARG A 26 7.62 23.43 -14.64
N GLU A 27 6.47 22.99 -14.12
CA GLU A 27 5.18 23.62 -14.39
C GLU A 27 5.07 24.98 -13.72
N ASP A 28 4.44 25.94 -14.39
CA ASP A 28 4.05 27.20 -13.76
C ASP A 28 2.77 26.99 -12.95
N LEU A 29 2.95 26.78 -11.65
CA LEU A 29 1.86 26.44 -10.72
C LEU A 29 0.91 27.65 -10.52
N PRO A 30 -0.39 27.53 -10.83
CA PRO A 30 -1.36 28.61 -10.61
C PRO A 30 -1.41 29.04 -9.14
N SER A 31 -1.57 30.34 -8.89
CA SER A 31 -1.66 30.88 -7.51
C SER A 31 -2.99 30.54 -6.81
N ARG A 32 -4.03 30.19 -7.57
CA ARG A 32 -5.29 29.68 -7.01
C ARG A 32 -5.04 28.30 -6.42
N LEU A 33 -5.40 28.11 -5.15
CA LEU A 33 -5.23 26.82 -4.46
C LEU A 33 -6.56 26.10 -4.33
N VAL A 34 -6.54 24.79 -4.54
CA VAL A 34 -7.61 23.85 -4.14
C VAL A 34 -7.00 22.73 -3.31
N PHE A 35 -7.81 22.11 -2.46
CA PHE A 35 -7.33 21.17 -1.46
C PHE A 35 -7.79 19.74 -1.75
N ARG A 36 -6.87 18.80 -1.54
CA ARG A 36 -7.14 17.37 -1.43
C ARG A 36 -6.92 16.95 0.03
N VAL A 37 -7.99 16.71 0.78
CA VAL A 37 -7.88 16.35 2.20
C VAL A 37 -7.95 14.83 2.36
N ARG A 38 -6.89 14.23 2.89
CA ARG A 38 -6.84 12.82 3.28
C ARG A 38 -6.90 12.70 4.79
N LEU A 39 -8.07 12.32 5.29
CA LEU A 39 -8.30 12.12 6.71
C LEU A 39 -7.84 10.71 7.16
N ASN A 40 -7.59 10.56 8.46
CA ASN A 40 -7.29 9.27 9.09
C ASN A 40 -6.08 8.52 8.48
N GLN A 41 -4.98 9.23 8.24
CA GLN A 41 -3.75 8.71 7.64
C GLN A 41 -2.68 8.32 8.69
N SER A 42 -3.07 8.09 9.94
CA SER A 42 -2.18 7.62 11.02
C SER A 42 -2.38 6.14 11.34
N TYR A 43 -1.34 5.51 11.91
CA TYR A 43 -1.47 4.21 12.55
C TYR A 43 -2.10 4.37 13.94
N ASP A 44 -3.35 3.94 14.06
CA ASP A 44 -4.20 4.22 15.22
C ASP A 44 -4.28 3.05 16.22
N GLY A 45 -3.34 2.10 16.13
CA GLY A 45 -3.28 0.93 17.01
C GLY A 45 -2.90 1.24 18.47
N HIS A 46 -2.30 2.40 18.75
CA HIS A 46 -2.01 2.81 20.14
C HIS A 46 -3.25 3.30 20.86
N PRO A 47 -3.35 3.11 22.20
CA PRO A 47 -4.40 3.71 23.01
C PRO A 47 -4.51 5.23 22.81
N ARG A 48 -5.71 5.77 23.03
CA ARG A 48 -5.95 7.21 22.99
C ARG A 48 -5.41 7.88 24.25
N ARG A 49 -4.80 9.05 24.10
CA ARG A 49 -4.52 9.92 25.26
C ARG A 49 -5.82 10.61 25.71
N PRO A 50 -5.89 11.06 26.98
CA PRO A 50 -7.00 11.89 27.44
C PRO A 50 -7.20 13.10 26.52
N GLY A 51 -8.46 13.40 26.17
CA GLY A 51 -8.82 14.54 25.31
C GLY A 51 -8.76 14.30 23.80
N GLU A 52 -8.07 13.25 23.34
CA GLU A 52 -8.07 12.85 21.92
C GLU A 52 -9.45 12.38 21.50
N ARG A 53 -9.85 12.64 20.24
CA ARG A 53 -11.06 12.12 19.60
C ARG A 53 -10.74 11.54 18.23
N ARG A 54 -11.46 10.51 17.83
CA ARG A 54 -11.44 9.95 16.47
C ARG A 54 -12.82 10.08 15.84
N TYR A 55 -12.85 10.15 14.52
CA TYR A 55 -14.08 10.23 13.74
C TYR A 55 -14.15 9.00 12.82
N PRO A 56 -14.95 7.96 13.17
CA PRO A 56 -14.95 6.69 12.44
C PRO A 56 -15.25 6.79 10.94
N GLY A 57 -16.04 7.79 10.52
CA GLY A 57 -16.39 8.01 9.12
C GLY A 57 -15.28 8.62 8.26
N ASP A 58 -14.17 9.10 8.84
CA ASP A 58 -13.09 9.77 8.11
C ASP A 58 -12.36 8.86 7.10
N GLY A 59 -12.48 7.54 7.24
CA GLY A 59 -11.94 6.57 6.29
C GLY A 59 -12.86 6.23 5.11
N ALA A 60 -14.05 6.82 5.03
CA ALA A 60 -15.04 6.47 4.02
C ALA A 60 -14.67 6.99 2.62
N ALA A 61 -14.94 6.20 1.58
CA ALA A 61 -14.52 6.49 0.21
C ALA A 61 -15.28 7.66 -0.42
N ASP A 62 -16.57 7.80 -0.11
CA ASP A 62 -17.42 8.93 -0.50
C ASP A 62 -16.88 10.26 0.08
N ARG A 63 -16.44 10.23 1.33
CA ARG A 63 -15.81 11.37 1.99
C ARG A 63 -14.48 11.73 1.34
N ALA A 64 -13.63 10.75 1.05
CA ALA A 64 -12.39 10.99 0.30
C ALA A 64 -12.65 11.58 -1.10
N ALA A 65 -13.70 11.12 -1.78
CA ALA A 65 -14.10 11.64 -3.07
C ALA A 65 -14.62 13.09 -2.98
N ALA A 66 -15.41 13.43 -1.94
CA ALA A 66 -15.92 14.78 -1.73
C ALA A 66 -14.81 15.80 -1.41
N LEU A 67 -13.74 15.35 -0.74
CA LEU A 67 -12.64 16.21 -0.30
C LEU A 67 -11.43 16.22 -1.25
N ARG A 68 -11.57 15.74 -2.49
CA ARG A 68 -10.46 15.66 -3.44
C ARG A 68 -10.07 17.00 -4.08
N ARG A 69 -11.02 17.94 -4.15
CA ARG A 69 -10.89 19.29 -4.73
C ARG A 69 -11.82 20.27 -4.03
N CYS A 70 -11.64 20.44 -2.73
CA CYS A 70 -12.43 21.41 -1.96
C CYS A 70 -11.70 22.76 -1.83
N ASP A 71 -12.43 23.79 -1.42
CA ASP A 71 -11.83 25.09 -1.07
C ASP A 71 -11.24 25.09 0.35
N ALA A 72 -10.56 26.18 0.70
CA ALA A 72 -9.95 26.35 2.02
C ALA A 72 -10.99 26.32 3.15
N ALA A 73 -12.15 26.94 2.96
CA ALA A 73 -13.21 27.01 3.95
C ALA A 73 -13.76 25.60 4.30
N THR A 74 -13.96 24.77 3.28
CA THR A 74 -14.36 23.36 3.42
C THR A 74 -13.26 22.57 4.10
N ALA A 75 -11.99 22.72 3.69
CA ALA A 75 -10.87 22.04 4.34
C ALA A 75 -10.77 22.40 5.84
N VAL A 76 -10.93 23.69 6.20
CA VAL A 76 -10.99 24.14 7.60
C VAL A 76 -12.19 23.54 8.33
N GLY A 77 -13.37 23.51 7.71
CA GLY A 77 -14.57 22.92 8.30
C GLY A 77 -14.41 21.42 8.62
N GLU A 78 -13.65 20.70 7.81
CA GLU A 78 -13.39 19.27 8.01
C GLU A 78 -12.27 18.99 9.02
N LEU A 79 -11.28 19.88 9.12
CA LEU A 79 -10.16 19.69 10.02
C LEU A 79 -10.37 20.35 11.39
N TRP A 80 -11.15 21.41 11.49
CA TRP A 80 -11.53 22.02 12.76
C TRP A 80 -12.93 21.57 13.16
N ARG A 81 -13.03 20.68 14.16
CA ARG A 81 -14.30 20.04 14.58
C ARG A 81 -14.45 20.11 16.10
N ASP A 82 -15.52 20.72 16.57
CA ASP A 82 -15.86 20.83 18.00
C ASP A 82 -14.69 21.34 18.86
N GLY A 83 -14.00 22.41 18.42
CA GLY A 83 -12.84 22.97 19.14
C GLY A 83 -11.58 22.10 19.09
N ARG A 84 -11.50 21.15 18.15
CA ARG A 84 -10.37 20.21 18.01
C ARG A 84 -9.83 20.20 16.59
N VAL A 85 -8.55 19.89 16.47
CA VAL A 85 -7.82 19.78 15.19
C VAL A 85 -6.99 18.49 15.16
N PRO A 86 -6.54 18.01 13.97
CA PRO A 86 -5.61 16.88 13.91
C PRO A 86 -4.32 17.20 14.67
N GLU A 87 -3.74 16.22 15.34
CA GLU A 87 -2.43 16.36 16.02
C GLU A 87 -1.30 16.73 15.04
N TRP A 88 -1.37 16.25 13.80
CA TRP A 88 -0.47 16.63 12.71
C TRP A 88 -1.17 16.66 11.36
N VAL A 89 -0.72 17.55 10.48
CA VAL A 89 -1.14 17.65 9.08
C VAL A 89 0.07 17.88 8.20
N ASN A 90 0.38 16.94 7.31
CA ASN A 90 1.38 17.18 6.27
C ASN A 90 0.75 17.93 5.10
N VAL A 91 1.43 18.95 4.61
CA VAL A 91 0.98 19.85 3.55
C VAL A 91 1.96 19.78 2.39
N ALA A 92 1.51 19.39 1.20
CA ALA A 92 2.36 19.31 0.01
C ALA A 92 1.59 19.67 -1.26
N VAL A 93 2.26 20.27 -2.25
CA VAL A 93 1.70 20.37 -3.61
C VAL A 93 1.82 19.00 -4.29
N VAL A 94 0.74 18.56 -4.91
CA VAL A 94 0.65 17.23 -5.53
C VAL A 94 0.21 17.24 -6.99
N GLY A 95 -0.11 18.40 -7.56
CA GLY A 95 -0.58 18.52 -8.93
C GLY A 95 -1.16 19.90 -9.24
N GLU A 96 -1.70 20.04 -10.44
CA GLU A 96 -2.41 21.22 -10.93
C GLU A 96 -3.54 20.79 -11.90
N THR A 97 -4.57 21.62 -12.06
CA THR A 97 -5.75 21.34 -12.92
C THR A 97 -5.77 22.12 -14.24
N GLY A 98 -4.84 23.06 -14.40
CA GLY A 98 -4.73 24.09 -15.42
C GLY A 98 -5.02 25.47 -14.85
N ASP A 99 -5.99 25.56 -13.94
CA ASP A 99 -6.47 26.82 -13.34
C ASP A 99 -6.18 26.93 -11.83
N ALA A 100 -5.77 25.84 -11.18
CA ALA A 100 -5.46 25.80 -9.77
C ALA A 100 -4.31 24.83 -9.45
N THR A 101 -3.56 25.13 -8.40
CA THR A 101 -2.63 24.19 -7.76
C THR A 101 -3.39 23.33 -6.75
N VAL A 102 -3.15 22.03 -6.77
CA VAL A 102 -3.71 21.08 -5.81
C VAL A 102 -2.76 20.89 -4.63
N VAL A 103 -3.19 21.32 -3.45
CA VAL A 103 -2.48 21.13 -2.17
C VAL A 103 -3.10 19.95 -1.43
N GLU A 104 -2.30 18.92 -1.14
CA GLU A 104 -2.72 17.78 -0.34
C GLU A 104 -2.50 18.04 1.14
N LEU A 105 -3.53 17.75 1.94
CA LEU A 105 -3.50 17.73 3.39
C LEU A 105 -3.61 16.27 3.86
N VAL A 106 -2.50 15.67 4.26
CA VAL A 106 -2.48 14.31 4.84
C VAL A 106 -2.59 14.48 6.35
N CYS A 107 -3.71 14.04 6.93
CA CYS A 107 -4.06 14.32 8.32
C CYS A 107 -4.10 13.03 9.15
N CYS A 108 -3.64 13.09 10.39
CA CYS A 108 -3.85 12.00 11.33
C CYS A 108 -5.34 11.80 11.66
N GLY A 109 -5.69 10.63 12.19
CA GLY A 109 -7.03 10.29 12.66
C GLY A 109 -7.36 10.81 14.06
N ARG A 110 -6.39 11.42 14.76
CA ARG A 110 -6.50 11.86 16.16
C ARG A 110 -6.65 13.36 16.26
N PHE A 111 -7.74 13.78 16.89
CA PHE A 111 -8.10 15.17 17.06
C PHE A 111 -7.98 15.58 18.52
N THR A 112 -7.34 16.72 18.77
CA THR A 112 -7.11 17.25 20.12
C THR A 112 -7.53 18.71 20.20
N GLY A 113 -7.99 19.12 21.37
CA GLY A 113 -8.18 20.54 21.72
C GLY A 113 -7.03 21.09 22.57
N ASP A 114 -6.11 20.23 22.98
CA ASP A 114 -4.91 20.58 23.75
C ASP A 114 -3.74 20.85 22.81
N ASP A 115 -3.30 22.10 22.78
CA ASP A 115 -2.21 22.56 21.93
C ASP A 115 -0.86 21.86 22.30
N ALA A 116 -0.69 21.35 23.53
CA ALA A 116 0.50 20.62 23.94
C ALA A 116 0.63 19.24 23.27
N HIS A 117 -0.46 18.72 22.70
CA HIS A 117 -0.46 17.46 21.94
C HIS A 117 -0.17 17.66 20.46
N LEU A 118 -0.15 18.90 19.95
CA LEU A 118 0.12 19.17 18.55
C LEU A 118 1.58 18.90 18.21
N TYR A 119 1.81 18.35 17.02
CA TYR A 119 3.13 18.21 16.44
C TYR A 119 3.55 19.54 15.80
N HIS A 120 4.83 19.64 15.45
CA HIS A 120 5.39 20.79 14.71
C HIS A 120 5.26 22.14 15.44
N LEU A 121 5.11 22.13 16.77
CA LEU A 121 5.06 23.35 17.61
C LEU A 121 6.25 24.30 17.34
N ARG A 122 7.43 23.73 17.08
CA ARG A 122 8.66 24.50 16.81
C ARG A 122 8.69 25.18 15.43
N GLU A 123 7.80 24.81 14.52
CA GLU A 123 7.71 25.41 13.17
C GLU A 123 6.84 26.67 13.14
N GLY A 124 6.21 27.05 14.26
CA GLY A 124 5.36 28.25 14.35
C GLY A 124 3.98 28.13 13.70
N ARG A 125 3.69 26.99 13.07
CA ARG A 125 2.45 26.73 12.30
C ARG A 125 1.77 25.40 12.67
N ALA A 126 1.96 24.92 13.89
CA ALA A 126 1.31 23.68 14.35
C ALA A 126 -0.22 23.69 14.12
N PRO A 127 -0.83 22.58 13.67
CA PRO A 127 -0.24 21.24 13.50
C PRO A 127 0.39 20.95 12.14
N PHE A 128 0.62 21.98 11.31
CA PHE A 128 1.04 21.79 9.92
C PHE A 128 2.54 21.55 9.76
N HIS A 129 2.90 20.61 8.90
CA HIS A 129 4.25 20.33 8.44
C HIS A 129 4.31 20.44 6.93
N VAL A 130 5.07 21.41 6.42
CA VAL A 130 5.20 21.62 4.98
C VAL A 130 6.26 20.69 4.41
N LEU A 131 5.84 19.88 3.45
CA LEU A 131 6.67 18.97 2.67
C LEU A 131 6.81 19.48 1.24
N GLY A 132 7.89 19.07 0.57
CA GLY A 132 8.04 19.25 -0.87
C GLY A 132 7.12 18.30 -1.66
N PRO A 133 6.92 18.55 -2.97
CA PRO A 133 6.27 17.62 -3.87
C PRO A 133 6.97 16.25 -3.88
N ALA A 134 6.24 15.19 -4.19
CA ALA A 134 6.80 13.84 -4.28
C ALA A 134 7.86 13.77 -5.38
N LEU A 135 9.10 13.46 -5.00
CA LEU A 135 10.22 13.39 -5.95
C LEU A 135 10.08 12.19 -6.90
N PRO A 136 10.51 12.32 -8.16
CA PRO A 136 10.65 11.18 -9.06
C PRO A 136 11.69 10.19 -8.52
N PRO A 137 11.62 8.91 -8.91
CA PRO A 137 12.71 7.98 -8.66
C PRO A 137 14.00 8.49 -9.28
N LEU A 138 15.12 8.31 -8.56
CA LEU A 138 16.46 8.72 -9.01
C LEU A 138 16.58 10.22 -9.33
N HIS A 139 15.81 11.06 -8.61
CA HIS A 139 15.90 12.51 -8.74
C HIS A 139 17.33 13.03 -8.47
N ASP A 140 17.84 13.83 -9.39
CA ASP A 140 19.20 14.38 -9.40
C ASP A 140 19.28 15.83 -8.90
N GLY A 141 18.16 16.39 -8.42
CA GLY A 141 18.04 17.78 -8.00
C GLY A 141 17.62 18.74 -9.11
N SER A 142 17.54 18.29 -10.37
CA SER A 142 17.02 19.12 -11.47
C SER A 142 15.50 19.26 -11.40
N PRO A 143 14.90 20.39 -11.82
CA PRO A 143 13.45 20.53 -11.78
C PRO A 143 12.72 19.38 -12.51
N PHE A 144 11.63 18.90 -11.93
CA PHE A 144 10.87 17.75 -12.44
C PHE A 144 9.40 18.12 -12.72
N SER A 145 8.65 17.23 -13.37
CA SER A 145 7.23 17.49 -13.61
C SER A 145 6.40 17.15 -12.38
N ILE A 146 5.51 18.04 -11.92
CA ILE A 146 4.55 17.73 -10.85
C ILE A 146 3.65 16.54 -11.21
N HIS A 147 3.49 16.28 -12.51
CA HIS A 147 2.68 15.18 -13.07
C HIS A 147 3.39 13.82 -13.09
N THR A 148 4.64 13.75 -12.62
CA THR A 148 5.40 12.48 -12.46
C THR A 148 4.57 11.41 -11.78
N ARG A 149 3.77 11.81 -10.80
CA ARG A 149 2.75 10.98 -10.16
C ARG A 149 1.38 11.60 -10.41
N SER A 150 0.49 10.83 -11.03
CA SER A 150 -0.88 11.26 -11.29
C SER A 150 -1.89 10.34 -10.61
N GLU A 151 -2.98 10.93 -10.14
CA GLU A 151 -4.10 10.22 -9.52
C GLU A 151 -5.40 10.63 -10.21
N CYS A 152 -6.19 9.67 -10.68
CA CYS A 152 -7.47 9.92 -11.35
C CYS A 152 -8.63 9.31 -10.55
N TRP A 153 -9.65 10.12 -10.33
CA TRP A 153 -10.88 9.80 -9.62
C TRP A 153 -12.10 9.77 -10.53
N ASP A 154 -12.06 10.49 -11.64
CA ASP A 154 -13.17 10.62 -12.56
C ASP A 154 -12.70 10.83 -14.00
N ARG A 155 -13.64 11.09 -14.90
CA ARG A 155 -13.35 11.31 -16.32
C ARG A 155 -12.60 12.62 -16.59
N ALA A 156 -12.89 13.68 -15.84
CA ALA A 156 -12.21 14.96 -16.02
C ALA A 156 -10.71 14.84 -15.70
N ASP A 157 -10.38 14.00 -14.72
CA ASP A 157 -8.98 13.68 -14.39
C ASP A 157 -8.27 12.97 -15.53
N LEU A 158 -8.97 12.07 -16.25
CA LEU A 158 -8.39 11.40 -17.41
C LEU A 158 -8.16 12.35 -18.59
N ASP A 159 -9.07 13.28 -18.81
CA ASP A 159 -8.91 14.27 -19.87
C ASP A 159 -7.72 15.18 -19.56
N HIS A 160 -7.50 15.53 -18.29
CA HIS A 160 -6.27 16.22 -17.85
C HIS A 160 -5.04 15.31 -18.02
N LEU A 161 -5.10 14.06 -17.56
CA LEU A 161 -4.02 13.07 -17.66
C LEU A 161 -3.53 12.92 -19.10
N ALA A 162 -4.44 12.91 -20.08
CA ALA A 162 -4.09 12.81 -21.49
C ALA A 162 -3.15 13.93 -21.97
N ARG A 163 -3.29 15.14 -21.42
CA ARG A 163 -2.45 16.30 -21.78
C ARG A 163 -1.04 16.22 -21.20
N VAL A 164 -0.88 15.51 -20.09
CA VAL A 164 0.39 15.39 -19.36
C VAL A 164 0.98 13.98 -19.41
N ALA A 165 0.40 13.10 -20.24
CA ALA A 165 0.68 11.66 -20.26
C ALA A 165 2.17 11.30 -20.43
N ALA A 166 2.93 12.10 -21.18
CA ALA A 166 4.36 11.91 -21.38
C ALA A 166 5.18 12.14 -20.09
N ASN A 167 4.64 12.85 -19.11
CA ASN A 167 5.33 13.12 -17.84
C ASN A 167 4.99 12.11 -16.75
N VAL A 168 4.01 11.24 -16.97
CA VAL A 168 3.49 10.33 -15.94
C VAL A 168 4.34 9.08 -15.86
N TRP A 169 4.92 8.84 -14.69
CA TRP A 169 5.69 7.64 -14.37
C TRP A 169 4.94 6.71 -13.41
N SER A 170 4.24 7.28 -12.42
CA SER A 170 3.34 6.57 -11.52
C SER A 170 1.90 7.03 -11.72
N PHE A 171 1.00 6.08 -11.95
CA PHE A 171 -0.40 6.37 -12.15
C PHE A 171 -1.28 5.58 -11.18
N VAL A 172 -2.19 6.27 -10.50
CA VAL A 172 -3.16 5.68 -9.57
C VAL A 172 -4.59 5.96 -10.04
N LEU A 173 -5.37 4.90 -10.21
CA LEU A 173 -6.79 4.96 -10.52
C LEU A 173 -7.62 4.63 -9.27
N MET A 174 -8.38 5.63 -8.80
CA MET A 174 -9.05 5.60 -7.50
C MET A 174 -10.50 5.11 -7.54
N THR A 175 -11.19 5.35 -8.65
CA THR A 175 -12.61 4.98 -8.80
C THR A 175 -12.78 3.53 -9.23
N GLY A 176 -13.83 2.87 -8.72
CA GLY A 176 -14.25 1.53 -9.15
C GLY A 176 -15.22 1.50 -10.31
N ASP A 177 -15.62 2.68 -10.80
CA ASP A 177 -16.46 2.85 -11.98
C ASP A 177 -15.70 2.52 -13.27
N PHE A 178 -14.41 2.16 -13.19
CA PHE A 178 -13.56 1.79 -14.30
C PHE A 178 -13.56 0.28 -14.51
N ASP A 179 -14.32 -0.16 -15.51
CA ASP A 179 -14.30 -1.52 -16.01
C ASP A 179 -13.19 -1.74 -17.05
N GLY A 180 -13.21 -2.92 -17.68
CA GLY A 180 -12.25 -3.28 -18.72
C GLY A 180 -12.30 -2.37 -19.96
N ASP A 181 -13.48 -1.85 -20.33
CA ASP A 181 -13.63 -0.94 -21.47
C ASP A 181 -13.05 0.43 -21.18
N GLN A 182 -13.26 0.95 -19.98
CA GLN A 182 -12.67 2.24 -19.60
C GLN A 182 -11.16 2.14 -19.39
N LEU A 183 -10.64 1.01 -18.92
CA LEU A 183 -9.19 0.76 -18.93
C LEU A 183 -8.61 0.77 -20.34
N ARG A 184 -9.33 0.18 -21.31
CA ARG A 184 -8.96 0.29 -22.74
C ARG A 184 -9.11 1.70 -23.30
N ALA A 185 -9.86 2.58 -22.65
CA ALA A 185 -10.02 3.98 -23.02
C ALA A 185 -9.00 4.91 -22.35
N LEU A 186 -8.09 4.40 -21.51
CA LEU A 186 -7.00 5.21 -20.94
C LEU A 186 -6.17 5.85 -22.05
N PRO A 187 -5.70 7.10 -21.85
CA PRO A 187 -4.80 7.75 -22.80
C PRO A 187 -3.51 6.93 -22.97
N HIS A 188 -2.78 7.20 -24.06
CA HIS A 188 -1.47 6.59 -24.26
C HIS A 188 -0.49 7.13 -23.22
N LEU A 189 -0.02 6.25 -22.32
CA LEU A 189 0.85 6.58 -21.19
C LEU A 189 2.23 5.94 -21.39
N PRO A 190 3.12 6.53 -22.22
CA PRO A 190 4.35 5.88 -22.68
C PRO A 190 5.40 5.68 -21.57
N ASN A 191 5.28 6.42 -20.47
CA ASN A 191 6.28 6.45 -19.39
C ASN A 191 5.83 5.80 -18.08
N VAL A 192 4.58 5.32 -18.01
CA VAL A 192 4.06 4.68 -16.79
C VAL A 192 4.80 3.37 -16.53
N ALA A 193 5.49 3.32 -15.39
CA ALA A 193 6.19 2.15 -14.89
C ALA A 193 5.55 1.56 -13.64
N LEU A 194 4.72 2.33 -12.93
CA LEU A 194 3.93 1.90 -11.80
C LEU A 194 2.47 2.26 -12.03
N PHE A 195 1.60 1.25 -12.07
CA PHE A 195 0.15 1.41 -12.16
C PHE A 195 -0.51 0.84 -10.90
N GLU A 196 -1.34 1.64 -10.23
CA GLU A 196 -2.17 1.19 -9.12
C GLU A 196 -3.65 1.39 -9.43
N HIS A 197 -4.49 0.41 -9.11
CA HIS A 197 -5.94 0.53 -9.16
C HIS A 197 -6.56 0.14 -7.82
N ARG A 198 -7.14 1.11 -7.09
CA ARG A 198 -7.51 0.92 -5.68
C ARG A 198 -8.90 0.34 -5.41
N ALA A 199 -9.75 0.25 -6.43
CA ALA A 199 -11.12 -0.23 -6.30
C ALA A 199 -11.60 -0.95 -7.57
N CYS A 200 -10.77 -1.83 -8.12
CA CYS A 200 -10.98 -2.33 -9.47
C CYS A 200 -12.17 -3.30 -9.60
N SER A 201 -12.89 -3.14 -10.71
CA SER A 201 -14.02 -3.95 -11.15
C SER A 201 -13.65 -4.64 -12.47
N LEU A 202 -12.61 -5.47 -12.42
CA LEU A 202 -12.03 -6.08 -13.62
C LEU A 202 -12.81 -7.34 -14.03
N GLY A 203 -13.35 -7.32 -15.25
CA GLY A 203 -13.92 -8.50 -15.90
C GLY A 203 -12.85 -9.38 -16.56
N PRO A 204 -13.28 -10.49 -17.19
CA PRO A 204 -12.39 -11.32 -18.00
C PRO A 204 -11.73 -10.52 -19.13
N GLY A 205 -10.44 -10.77 -19.37
CA GLY A 205 -9.70 -10.11 -20.45
C GLY A 205 -9.19 -8.70 -20.12
N ALA A 206 -9.49 -8.16 -18.94
CA ALA A 206 -9.09 -6.81 -18.56
C ALA A 206 -7.57 -6.66 -18.42
N MET A 207 -6.84 -7.76 -18.17
CA MET A 207 -5.38 -7.73 -18.04
C MET A 207 -4.70 -7.31 -19.34
N SER A 208 -5.27 -7.66 -20.49
CA SER A 208 -4.78 -7.24 -21.81
C SER A 208 -4.72 -5.72 -21.97
N ALA A 209 -5.55 -4.96 -21.24
CA ALA A 209 -5.52 -3.50 -21.31
C ALA A 209 -4.17 -2.92 -20.85
N PHE A 210 -3.44 -3.59 -19.96
CA PHE A 210 -2.15 -3.14 -19.44
C PHE A 210 -1.00 -3.33 -20.44
N ALA A 211 -1.13 -4.20 -21.43
CA ALA A 211 -0.07 -4.47 -22.42
C ALA A 211 0.25 -3.25 -23.31
N ARG A 212 -0.63 -2.25 -23.35
CA ARG A 212 -0.38 -0.97 -24.06
C ARG A 212 0.60 -0.04 -23.34
N LEU A 213 0.97 -0.35 -22.10
CA LEU A 213 1.85 0.46 -21.26
C LEU A 213 3.28 -0.08 -21.41
N PRO A 214 4.09 0.45 -22.33
CA PRO A 214 5.33 -0.20 -22.79
C PRO A 214 6.44 -0.24 -21.73
N LYS A 215 6.28 0.46 -20.62
CA LYS A 215 7.25 0.52 -19.51
C LYS A 215 6.69 -0.02 -18.21
N LEU A 216 5.50 -0.62 -18.21
CA LEU A 216 4.83 -1.08 -16.99
C LEU A 216 5.66 -2.18 -16.33
N ALA A 217 6.31 -1.83 -15.21
CA ALA A 217 7.13 -2.75 -14.43
C ALA A 217 6.42 -3.22 -13.16
N ARG A 218 5.53 -2.40 -12.60
CA ARG A 218 4.79 -2.67 -11.37
C ARG A 218 3.29 -2.46 -11.56
N LEU A 219 2.51 -3.46 -11.14
CA LEU A 219 1.06 -3.41 -11.18
C LEU A 219 0.48 -3.76 -9.80
N HIS A 220 -0.27 -2.83 -9.21
CA HIS A 220 -0.99 -3.05 -7.96
C HIS A 220 -2.50 -2.97 -8.20
N LEU A 221 -3.21 -4.06 -7.94
CA LEU A 221 -4.65 -4.17 -8.10
C LEU A 221 -5.30 -4.44 -6.75
N ARG A 222 -6.34 -3.68 -6.40
CA ARG A 222 -7.21 -3.97 -5.27
C ARG A 222 -8.63 -4.14 -5.78
N LEU A 223 -9.11 -5.38 -5.79
CA LEU A 223 -10.41 -5.77 -6.33
C LEU A 223 -11.51 -5.36 -5.35
N ALA A 224 -12.42 -4.48 -5.78
CA ALA A 224 -13.61 -4.13 -5.01
C ALA A 224 -14.71 -5.19 -5.22
N THR A 225 -14.87 -5.66 -6.46
CA THR A 225 -15.84 -6.70 -6.85
C THR A 225 -15.12 -7.89 -7.47
N PRO A 226 -14.58 -8.81 -6.65
CA PRO A 226 -13.67 -9.84 -7.15
C PRO A 226 -14.36 -10.98 -7.91
N THR A 227 -15.69 -11.05 -7.83
CA THR A 227 -16.47 -12.12 -8.46
C THR A 227 -16.27 -12.16 -9.97
N GLY A 228 -16.05 -11.05 -10.67
CA GLY A 228 -15.83 -11.03 -12.12
C GLY A 228 -14.39 -11.34 -12.54
N PHE A 229 -13.43 -11.27 -11.63
CA PHE A 229 -12.01 -11.28 -11.97
C PHE A 229 -11.55 -12.65 -12.50
N ARG A 230 -10.89 -12.61 -13.66
CA ARG A 230 -10.27 -13.75 -14.34
C ARG A 230 -9.03 -13.30 -15.11
N VAL A 231 -7.95 -14.06 -14.95
CA VAL A 231 -6.78 -14.02 -15.84
C VAL A 231 -6.91 -15.16 -16.84
N SER A 232 -6.58 -14.89 -18.11
CA SER A 232 -6.63 -15.89 -19.17
C SER A 232 -5.30 -15.98 -19.90
N ALA A 233 -4.95 -17.17 -20.40
CA ALA A 233 -3.82 -17.33 -21.30
C ALA A 233 -4.03 -16.63 -22.65
N ALA A 234 -5.27 -16.28 -23.00
CA ALA A 234 -5.59 -15.48 -24.17
C ALA A 234 -5.29 -13.98 -23.98
N ASP A 235 -4.97 -13.54 -22.75
CA ASP A 235 -4.60 -12.16 -22.51
C ASP A 235 -3.26 -11.80 -23.18
N GLN A 236 -3.14 -10.54 -23.61
CA GLN A 236 -1.90 -10.03 -24.17
C GLN A 236 -0.78 -10.02 -23.11
N ARG A 237 0.40 -10.51 -23.49
CA ARG A 237 1.57 -10.59 -22.61
C ARG A 237 2.00 -9.23 -22.06
N LEU A 238 2.44 -9.24 -20.81
CA LEU A 238 2.97 -8.11 -20.05
C LEU A 238 4.49 -8.30 -19.86
N ASP A 239 5.23 -8.21 -20.96
CA ASP A 239 6.65 -8.62 -21.00
C ASP A 239 7.59 -7.76 -20.13
N THR A 240 7.20 -6.52 -19.81
CA THR A 240 7.98 -5.63 -18.94
C THR A 240 7.64 -5.75 -17.46
N LEU A 241 6.60 -6.49 -17.12
CA LEU A 241 6.09 -6.54 -15.76
C LEU A 241 6.98 -7.43 -14.88
N THR A 242 7.58 -6.84 -13.85
CA THR A 242 8.49 -7.53 -12.93
C THR A 242 7.89 -7.72 -11.54
N SER A 243 6.90 -6.91 -11.15
CA SER A 243 6.27 -7.01 -9.84
C SER A 243 4.76 -6.82 -9.92
N MET A 244 4.01 -7.71 -9.27
CA MET A 244 2.55 -7.67 -9.25
C MET A 244 2.01 -7.86 -7.83
N THR A 245 1.06 -7.02 -7.45
CA THR A 245 0.27 -7.17 -6.23
C THR A 245 -1.20 -7.23 -6.61
N ILE A 246 -1.92 -8.27 -6.19
CA ILE A 246 -3.38 -8.34 -6.33
C ILE A 246 -4.00 -8.60 -4.97
N ALA A 247 -4.84 -7.68 -4.53
CA ALA A 247 -5.57 -7.77 -3.28
C ALA A 247 -7.06 -7.96 -3.51
N GLY A 248 -7.68 -8.70 -2.60
CA GLY A 248 -9.11 -9.01 -2.65
C GLY A 248 -9.47 -10.09 -3.67
N LEU A 249 -8.57 -11.04 -3.97
CA LEU A 249 -8.84 -12.12 -4.92
C LEU A 249 -10.09 -12.94 -4.54
N PRO A 250 -10.84 -13.46 -5.54
CA PRO A 250 -12.04 -14.23 -5.28
C PRO A 250 -11.71 -15.62 -4.71
N PRO A 251 -12.57 -16.21 -3.86
CA PRO A 251 -12.35 -17.52 -3.23
C PRO A 251 -12.69 -18.69 -4.18
N ARG A 252 -12.28 -18.61 -5.45
CA ARG A 252 -12.58 -19.56 -6.53
C ARG A 252 -11.53 -19.44 -7.64
N PRO A 253 -11.34 -20.47 -8.49
CA PRO A 253 -10.36 -20.52 -9.59
C PRO A 253 -9.65 -19.24 -10.01
N TRP A 254 -10.12 -18.37 -10.91
CA TRP A 254 -9.47 -17.07 -11.25
C TRP A 254 -8.35 -17.10 -12.27
N GLY A 255 -7.75 -18.26 -12.56
CA GLY A 255 -6.78 -18.42 -13.64
C GLY A 255 -5.37 -18.07 -13.20
N PHE A 256 -5.00 -18.50 -11.98
CA PHE A 256 -3.66 -18.29 -11.45
C PHE A 256 -2.59 -18.98 -12.33
N ASP A 257 -2.92 -20.14 -12.89
CA ASP A 257 -2.07 -20.90 -13.83
C ASP A 257 -1.65 -20.10 -15.08
N ALA A 258 -2.51 -19.19 -15.54
CA ALA A 258 -2.22 -18.33 -16.68
C ALA A 258 -1.21 -17.21 -16.36
N LEU A 259 -0.94 -16.92 -15.08
CA LEU A 259 -0.11 -15.78 -14.67
C LEU A 259 1.33 -15.87 -15.20
N ALA A 260 1.93 -17.06 -15.18
CA ALA A 260 3.28 -17.27 -15.70
C ALA A 260 3.38 -17.06 -17.22
N THR A 261 2.30 -17.32 -17.95
CA THR A 261 2.22 -17.05 -19.40
C THR A 261 1.97 -15.58 -19.67
N LEU A 262 1.09 -14.94 -18.89
CA LEU A 262 0.76 -13.53 -19.00
C LEU A 262 1.98 -12.64 -18.76
N ALA A 263 2.73 -12.90 -17.69
CA ALA A 263 3.84 -12.05 -17.26
C ALA A 263 5.08 -12.90 -16.93
N PRO A 264 5.78 -13.39 -17.96
CA PRO A 264 6.91 -14.31 -17.79
C PRO A 264 8.15 -13.65 -17.15
N GLY A 265 8.19 -12.32 -17.07
CA GLY A 265 9.25 -11.55 -16.41
C GLY A 265 9.02 -11.29 -14.92
N LEU A 266 7.94 -11.79 -14.32
CA LEU A 266 7.65 -11.54 -12.90
C LEU A 266 8.75 -12.09 -11.99
N THR A 267 9.30 -11.22 -11.16
CA THR A 267 10.24 -11.56 -10.09
C THR A 267 9.59 -11.46 -8.71
N ARG A 268 8.55 -10.64 -8.55
CA ARG A 268 7.82 -10.45 -7.28
C ARG A 268 6.32 -10.57 -7.46
N VAL A 269 5.68 -11.35 -6.60
CA VAL A 269 4.23 -11.57 -6.61
C VAL A 269 3.67 -11.50 -5.20
N GLU A 270 2.65 -10.66 -4.98
CA GLU A 270 1.90 -10.57 -3.73
C GLU A 270 0.40 -10.77 -3.99
N LEU A 271 -0.18 -11.81 -3.40
CA LEU A 271 -1.56 -12.21 -3.63
C LEU A 271 -2.30 -12.25 -2.30
N THR A 272 -3.40 -11.51 -2.20
CA THR A 272 -4.25 -11.54 -1.00
C THR A 272 -5.72 -11.75 -1.31
N ALA A 273 -6.38 -12.55 -0.47
CA ALA A 273 -7.81 -12.83 -0.50
C ALA A 273 -8.40 -12.65 0.90
N ALA A 274 -9.68 -12.30 1.00
CA ALA A 274 -10.33 -12.15 2.31
C ALA A 274 -10.59 -13.50 3.00
N GLN A 275 -10.86 -14.54 2.21
CA GLN A 275 -11.20 -15.89 2.69
C GLN A 275 -10.19 -16.90 2.16
N THR A 276 -10.52 -17.61 1.08
CA THR A 276 -9.66 -18.59 0.44
C THR A 276 -8.85 -17.96 -0.67
N LEU A 277 -7.53 -18.13 -0.66
CA LEU A 277 -6.69 -17.85 -1.81
C LEU A 277 -6.60 -19.11 -2.68
N TRP A 278 -7.14 -19.04 -3.90
CA TRP A 278 -7.10 -20.16 -4.84
C TRP A 278 -5.85 -20.09 -5.72
N LEU A 279 -5.04 -21.16 -5.71
CA LEU A 279 -3.78 -21.29 -6.45
C LEU A 279 -3.77 -22.63 -7.21
N ASP A 280 -4.12 -22.63 -8.49
CA ASP A 280 -4.29 -23.81 -9.35
C ASP A 280 -3.25 -23.94 -10.48
N GLY A 281 -2.00 -23.59 -10.19
CA GLY A 281 -0.92 -23.61 -11.18
C GLY A 281 0.47 -23.44 -10.58
N GLY A 282 1.44 -23.07 -11.40
CA GLY A 282 2.81 -22.81 -10.95
C GLY A 282 3.16 -21.33 -11.06
N PHE A 283 4.01 -20.86 -10.15
CA PHE A 283 4.69 -19.59 -10.37
C PHE A 283 5.70 -19.71 -11.51
N GLY A 284 5.96 -18.59 -12.21
CA GLY A 284 7.00 -18.54 -13.22
C GLY A 284 8.40 -18.79 -12.62
N PRO A 285 9.35 -19.35 -13.40
CA PRO A 285 10.69 -19.70 -12.90
C PRO A 285 11.54 -18.47 -12.51
N SER A 286 11.14 -17.27 -12.94
CA SER A 286 11.78 -16.00 -12.61
C SER A 286 11.39 -15.45 -11.24
N VAL A 287 10.32 -15.97 -10.63
CA VAL A 287 9.78 -15.44 -9.36
C VAL A 287 10.75 -15.74 -8.22
N ARG A 288 11.15 -14.69 -7.48
CA ARG A 288 12.07 -14.71 -6.35
C ARG A 288 11.40 -14.33 -5.03
N ASP A 289 10.39 -13.47 -5.09
CA ASP A 289 9.68 -12.95 -3.92
C ASP A 289 8.18 -13.28 -4.01
N ILE A 290 7.68 -14.02 -3.03
CA ILE A 290 6.28 -14.45 -2.97
C ILE A 290 5.66 -14.01 -1.65
N GLY A 291 4.56 -13.27 -1.71
CA GLY A 291 3.72 -12.92 -0.57
C GLY A 291 2.30 -13.49 -0.74
N LEU A 292 1.83 -14.26 0.23
CA LEU A 292 0.50 -14.88 0.23
C LEU A 292 -0.25 -14.48 1.50
N GLY A 293 -1.45 -13.93 1.36
CA GLY A 293 -2.29 -13.52 2.50
C GLY A 293 -3.75 -13.94 2.36
N ALA A 294 -4.27 -14.75 3.28
CA ALA A 294 -5.66 -15.20 3.26
C ALA A 294 -6.11 -15.73 4.63
N ALA A 295 -7.36 -16.19 4.76
CA ALA A 295 -7.72 -17.08 5.86
C ALA A 295 -7.16 -18.48 5.59
N THR A 296 -7.33 -19.00 4.38
CA THR A 296 -6.85 -20.33 3.97
C THR A 296 -6.41 -20.34 2.51
N VAL A 297 -5.76 -21.42 2.07
CA VAL A 297 -5.31 -21.62 0.69
C VAL A 297 -5.95 -22.89 0.10
N ALA A 298 -6.27 -22.86 -1.19
CA ALA A 298 -6.83 -24.00 -1.92
C ALA A 298 -6.24 -24.11 -3.33
N GLY A 299 -6.48 -25.24 -3.98
CA GLY A 299 -5.92 -25.56 -5.30
C GLY A 299 -4.62 -26.37 -5.22
N LYS A 300 -4.05 -26.69 -6.37
CA LYS A 300 -2.78 -27.42 -6.50
C LYS A 300 -1.74 -26.45 -7.03
N THR A 301 -1.00 -25.82 -6.11
CA THR A 301 0.05 -24.88 -6.48
C THR A 301 1.42 -25.54 -6.51
N ARG A 302 2.33 -25.02 -7.33
CA ARG A 302 3.75 -25.38 -7.32
C ARG A 302 4.58 -24.11 -7.16
N LEU A 303 5.24 -23.99 -6.01
CA LEU A 303 6.24 -22.95 -5.80
C LEU A 303 7.49 -23.26 -6.62
N PRO A 304 8.28 -22.23 -7.02
CA PRO A 304 9.56 -22.46 -7.69
C PRO A 304 10.47 -23.30 -6.79
N GLU A 305 11.31 -24.16 -7.38
CA GLU A 305 12.23 -25.00 -6.61
C GLU A 305 13.21 -24.16 -5.77
N ARG A 306 13.57 -22.96 -6.24
CA ARG A 306 14.49 -22.04 -5.56
C ARG A 306 14.02 -20.59 -5.70
N PHE A 307 13.87 -19.92 -4.57
CA PHE A 307 13.53 -18.49 -4.50
C PHE A 307 13.99 -17.87 -3.17
N ASP A 308 14.01 -16.55 -3.10
CA ASP A 308 14.71 -15.82 -2.04
C ASP A 308 13.81 -15.55 -0.83
N HIS A 309 12.55 -15.19 -1.08
CA HIS A 309 11.63 -14.73 -0.05
C HIS A 309 10.24 -15.34 -0.17
N LEU A 310 9.78 -15.96 0.92
CA LEU A 310 8.39 -16.36 1.11
C LEU A 310 7.79 -15.64 2.33
N SER A 311 6.66 -14.97 2.14
CA SER A 311 5.79 -14.53 3.22
C SER A 311 4.41 -15.19 3.09
N VAL A 312 3.99 -15.91 4.13
CA VAL A 312 2.70 -16.57 4.22
C VAL A 312 1.97 -16.07 5.47
N ARG A 313 0.78 -15.50 5.27
CA ARG A 313 -0.15 -15.13 6.34
C ARG A 313 -1.48 -15.81 6.08
N LEU A 314 -1.69 -16.97 6.70
CA LEU A 314 -2.95 -17.73 6.63
C LEU A 314 -3.63 -17.69 7.99
N GLY A 315 -4.66 -16.84 8.16
CA GLY A 315 -5.31 -16.65 9.46
C GLY A 315 -5.98 -17.90 10.05
N GLN A 316 -6.19 -18.93 9.24
CA GLN A 316 -6.70 -20.24 9.61
C GLN A 316 -5.84 -21.37 8.98
N GLY A 317 -4.57 -21.07 8.66
CA GLY A 317 -3.66 -22.04 8.06
C GLY A 317 -3.19 -23.10 9.04
N THR A 318 -2.99 -24.34 8.59
CA THR A 318 -2.41 -25.43 9.41
C THR A 318 -0.96 -25.73 9.03
N ASP A 319 -0.26 -26.50 9.87
CA ASP A 319 1.08 -27.03 9.58
C ASP A 319 1.10 -27.81 8.25
N GLU A 320 0.07 -28.63 7.99
CA GLU A 320 -0.06 -29.43 6.77
C GLU A 320 -0.24 -28.56 5.52
N GLN A 321 -1.00 -27.47 5.63
CA GLN A 321 -1.18 -26.55 4.50
C GLN A 321 0.13 -25.83 4.14
N VAL A 322 0.87 -25.39 5.15
CA VAL A 322 2.20 -24.78 4.94
C VAL A 322 3.19 -25.82 4.40
N ALA A 323 3.15 -27.06 4.91
CA ALA A 323 3.97 -28.15 4.42
C ALA A 323 3.68 -28.48 2.95
N ALA A 324 2.41 -28.55 2.56
CA ALA A 324 2.00 -28.77 1.18
C ALA A 324 2.46 -27.64 0.25
N LEU A 325 2.39 -26.37 0.70
CA LEU A 325 2.91 -25.23 -0.07
C LEU A 325 4.42 -25.36 -0.31
N LEU A 326 5.16 -25.81 0.71
CA LEU A 326 6.60 -25.91 0.67
C LEU A 326 7.11 -27.20 0.00
N GLU A 327 6.26 -28.20 -0.27
CA GLU A 327 6.65 -29.54 -0.70
C GLU A 327 7.69 -29.56 -1.83
N SER A 328 7.50 -28.74 -2.87
CA SER A 328 8.37 -28.65 -4.05
C SER A 328 9.58 -27.72 -3.90
N VAL A 329 9.74 -27.05 -2.77
CA VAL A 329 10.78 -26.03 -2.56
C VAL A 329 12.05 -26.69 -2.04
N ALA A 330 13.12 -26.60 -2.83
CA ALA A 330 14.45 -27.10 -2.53
C ALA A 330 15.38 -26.04 -1.94
N GLY A 331 15.13 -24.75 -2.18
CA GLY A 331 15.95 -23.66 -1.65
C GLY A 331 15.13 -22.42 -1.31
N LEU A 332 15.20 -22.01 -0.05
CA LEU A 332 14.53 -20.83 0.49
C LEU A 332 15.47 -20.11 1.45
N ARG A 333 15.63 -18.79 1.30
CA ARG A 333 16.55 -17.99 2.12
C ARG A 333 15.84 -17.22 3.24
N THR A 334 14.62 -16.75 2.98
CA THR A 334 13.83 -15.96 3.93
C THR A 334 12.41 -16.49 4.00
N LEU A 335 11.94 -16.79 5.20
CA LEU A 335 10.57 -17.24 5.44
C LEU A 335 9.90 -16.38 6.52
N SER A 336 8.69 -15.90 6.23
CA SER A 336 7.80 -15.31 7.24
C SER A 336 6.49 -16.09 7.26
N LEU A 337 6.14 -16.63 8.42
CA LEU A 337 4.83 -17.24 8.70
C LEU A 337 4.01 -16.36 9.67
N ARG A 338 4.33 -15.07 9.77
CA ARG A 338 3.75 -14.17 10.77
C ARG A 338 2.21 -14.18 10.73
N GLY A 339 1.61 -14.40 11.89
CA GLY A 339 0.15 -14.45 12.05
C GLY A 339 -0.51 -15.70 11.45
N THR A 340 0.27 -16.72 11.08
CA THR A 340 -0.23 -18.03 10.67
C THR A 340 -0.21 -18.97 11.88
N PRO A 341 -1.31 -19.65 12.24
CA PRO A 341 -1.38 -20.44 13.48
C PRO A 341 -0.70 -21.82 13.36
N VAL A 342 0.51 -21.87 12.79
CA VAL A 342 1.39 -23.06 12.78
C VAL A 342 1.91 -23.36 14.18
N SER A 343 2.14 -24.64 14.46
CA SER A 343 2.61 -25.14 15.75
C SER A 343 4.09 -25.55 15.70
N ASP A 344 4.62 -26.07 16.81
CA ASP A 344 5.98 -26.62 16.89
C ASP A 344 6.25 -27.70 15.80
N ALA A 345 5.20 -28.35 15.29
CA ALA A 345 5.28 -29.37 14.25
C ALA A 345 5.85 -28.84 12.92
N ILE A 346 5.84 -27.53 12.67
CA ILE A 346 6.42 -26.97 11.45
C ILE A 346 7.95 -26.99 11.47
N LEU A 347 8.60 -26.93 12.64
CA LEU A 347 10.03 -26.69 12.73
C LEU A 347 10.89 -27.77 12.04
N PRO A 348 10.63 -29.09 12.19
CA PRO A 348 11.39 -30.13 11.48
C PRO A 348 11.35 -29.97 9.95
N LEU A 349 10.24 -29.47 9.40
CA LEU A 349 10.16 -29.16 7.97
C LEU A 349 11.08 -27.99 7.63
N LEU A 350 11.17 -26.98 8.49
CA LEU A 350 11.98 -25.78 8.24
C LEU A 350 13.48 -26.04 8.36
N GLU A 351 13.91 -27.04 9.12
CA GLU A 351 15.32 -27.45 9.27
C GLU A 351 15.97 -27.87 7.95
N ARG A 352 15.18 -28.26 6.94
CA ARG A 352 15.70 -28.62 5.61
C ARG A 352 16.23 -27.42 4.80
N TYR A 353 16.04 -26.20 5.29
CA TYR A 353 16.42 -24.96 4.61
C TYR A 353 17.54 -24.24 5.35
N GLU A 354 18.48 -23.69 4.58
CA GLU A 354 19.50 -22.78 5.09
C GLU A 354 18.94 -21.35 5.21
N LEU A 355 17.96 -21.15 6.12
CA LEU A 355 17.30 -19.87 6.30
C LEU A 355 18.25 -18.83 6.92
N SER A 356 18.37 -17.68 6.27
CA SER A 356 19.04 -16.51 6.85
C SER A 356 18.12 -15.69 7.74
N HIS A 357 16.80 -15.77 7.51
CA HIS A 357 15.79 -15.09 8.32
C HIS A 357 14.50 -15.91 8.40
N LEU A 358 13.94 -16.01 9.61
CA LEU A 358 12.70 -16.72 9.90
C LEU A 358 11.82 -15.88 10.84
N ASP A 359 10.61 -15.51 10.39
CA ASP A 359 9.63 -14.78 11.21
C ASP A 359 8.43 -15.66 11.58
N LEU A 360 8.33 -15.99 12.87
CA LEU A 360 7.27 -16.76 13.50
C LEU A 360 6.46 -15.93 14.53
N VAL A 361 6.46 -14.60 14.40
CA VAL A 361 5.66 -13.71 15.26
C VAL A 361 4.17 -14.00 15.09
N ASP A 362 3.43 -14.02 16.20
CA ASP A 362 1.99 -14.30 16.23
C ASP A 362 1.62 -15.68 15.64
N THR A 363 2.50 -16.68 15.79
CA THR A 363 2.22 -18.10 15.49
C THR A 363 1.90 -18.88 16.78
N ALA A 364 1.55 -20.16 16.67
CA ALA A 364 1.37 -21.06 17.82
C ALA A 364 2.65 -21.82 18.20
N VAL A 365 3.81 -21.46 17.62
CA VAL A 365 5.11 -22.03 17.98
C VAL A 365 5.51 -21.57 19.38
N THR A 366 5.83 -22.53 20.24
CA THR A 366 6.17 -22.28 21.63
C THR A 366 7.56 -21.65 21.76
N TRP A 367 7.76 -20.87 22.82
CA TRP A 367 9.07 -20.30 23.14
C TRP A 367 10.16 -21.38 23.29
N ALA A 368 9.84 -22.49 23.96
CA ALA A 368 10.77 -23.60 24.16
C ALA A 368 11.24 -24.20 22.83
N ALA A 369 10.34 -24.35 21.86
CA ALA A 369 10.70 -24.84 20.53
C ALA A 369 11.55 -23.82 19.76
N LEU A 370 11.20 -22.53 19.79
CA LEU A 370 12.01 -21.46 19.19
C LEU A 370 13.42 -21.39 19.77
N SER A 371 13.57 -21.53 21.09
CA SER A 371 14.89 -21.52 21.75
C SER A 371 15.76 -22.70 21.28
N ARG A 372 15.17 -23.89 21.14
CA ARG A 372 15.90 -25.06 20.58
C ARG A 372 16.31 -24.83 19.14
N PHE A 373 15.39 -24.34 18.31
CA PHE A 373 15.68 -24.02 16.91
C PHE A 373 16.81 -22.99 16.80
N ARG A 374 16.77 -21.90 17.59
CA ARG A 374 17.82 -20.88 17.62
C ARG A 374 19.19 -21.45 18.00
N ALA A 375 19.23 -22.36 18.98
CA ALA A 375 20.48 -23.01 19.39
C ALA A 375 21.07 -23.90 18.28
N ALA A 376 20.22 -24.57 17.51
CA ALA A 376 20.62 -25.39 16.36
C ALA A 376 21.00 -24.54 15.13
N HIS A 377 20.39 -23.36 14.96
CA HIS A 377 20.56 -22.49 13.81
C HIS A 377 21.03 -21.06 14.21
N PRO A 378 22.24 -20.91 14.77
CA PRO A 378 22.72 -19.63 15.31
C PRO A 378 22.91 -18.53 14.24
N ALA A 379 22.98 -18.91 12.96
CA ALA A 379 23.13 -17.97 11.84
C ALA A 379 21.79 -17.40 11.34
N THR A 380 20.65 -17.94 11.78
CA THR A 380 19.32 -17.49 11.34
C THR A 380 18.82 -16.35 12.20
N ASP A 381 18.49 -15.20 11.59
CA ASP A 381 17.78 -14.11 12.28
C ASP A 381 16.32 -14.53 12.53
N LEU A 382 16.03 -14.91 13.78
CA LEU A 382 14.76 -15.48 14.20
C LEU A 382 13.88 -14.46 14.93
N LEU A 383 12.65 -14.25 14.43
CA LEU A 383 11.59 -13.51 15.11
C LEU A 383 10.50 -14.46 15.64
N PRO A 384 9.89 -14.20 16.82
CA PRO A 384 10.19 -13.10 17.73
C PRO A 384 11.57 -13.22 18.38
N ARG A 385 12.22 -12.06 18.58
CA ARG A 385 13.44 -12.00 19.41
C ARG A 385 13.06 -12.27 20.86
N GLU A 386 13.99 -12.84 21.62
CA GLU A 386 13.84 -12.91 23.06
C GLU A 386 13.72 -11.48 23.56
N ARG A 387 12.53 -11.10 24.04
CA ARG A 387 12.45 -9.90 24.85
C ARG A 387 13.20 -10.25 26.13
N PRO A 388 14.27 -9.52 26.49
CA PRO A 388 14.75 -9.61 27.85
C PRO A 388 13.55 -9.21 28.72
N TYR A 389 12.97 -10.17 29.44
CA TYR A 389 11.94 -9.85 30.42
C TYR A 389 12.56 -8.83 31.36
N THR A 390 12.05 -7.60 31.34
CA THR A 390 12.45 -6.63 32.34
C THR A 390 11.84 -7.06 33.67
N ARG A 391 12.48 -6.69 34.78
CA ARG A 391 11.94 -6.98 36.14
C ARG A 391 10.50 -6.48 36.30
N ASP A 392 10.15 -5.42 35.57
CA ASP A 392 8.82 -4.82 35.56
C ASP A 392 7.76 -5.71 34.86
N ASP A 393 8.13 -6.46 33.82
CA ASP A 393 7.24 -7.39 33.11
C ASP A 393 6.79 -8.56 34.02
N LEU A 394 7.65 -8.98 34.96
CA LEU A 394 7.35 -10.06 35.91
C LEU A 394 6.38 -9.63 37.02
N THR A 395 6.32 -8.34 37.37
CA THR A 395 5.37 -7.81 38.36
C THR A 395 3.93 -7.77 37.87
N ILE A 396 3.71 -7.74 36.55
CA ILE A 396 2.37 -7.71 35.93
C ILE A 396 1.77 -9.12 35.84
N ILE A 397 2.59 -10.17 35.77
CA ILE A 397 2.14 -11.57 35.70
C ILE A 397 1.84 -12.13 37.11
N ALA A 398 2.37 -11.51 38.17
CA ALA A 398 2.19 -11.93 39.56
C ALA A 398 0.97 -11.28 40.27
N ARG A 399 0.10 -10.61 39.53
CA ARG A 399 -1.19 -10.07 40.00
C ARG A 399 -2.31 -10.59 39.11
#